data_AF-A0A3B0PBW4-F1
#
_entry.id   AF-A0A3B0PBW4-F1
#
_cell.length_a   1.000
_cell.length_b   1.000
_cell.length_c   1.000
_cell.angle_alpha   90.00
_cell.angle_beta   90.00
_cell.angle_gamma   90.00
#
_symmetry.space_group_name_H-M   'P 1'
#
loop_
_entity.id
_entity.type
_entity.pdbx_description
1 polymer ?
#
loop_
_entity_poly.entity_id
_entity_poly.type
_entity_poly.pdbx_seq_one_letter_code
_entity_poly.pdbx_strand_id
1 'polypeptide(L)'
;MKRKNILKFVSLLGIGSFVMLAAASCTSATTPTPNPPSNGGGMMGDNPNPGNTTPEQQLAAARKTLTDLLGTENTNVALYADYAKIQSTLSTAYMTAKTASENTSATLDNLRSASTTLQAAIDKATSDKRAFDSANQPLVTAYNNLKTTLQSKTTSLEGLSENKYSSIKKHVSEMFDAGSAITARTLDPTNGERPTLEKVNEANNSIKMAISPESLKNW
;
A
#
# COMPACT_ATOMS: atom_id res chain seq x y z
N MET A 1 -31.00 -37.77 -5.88
CA MET A 1 -30.51 -36.83 -4.82
C MET A 1 -29.04 -36.51 -5.10
N LYS A 2 -28.71 -35.28 -5.50
CA LYS A 2 -27.34 -34.85 -5.83
C LYS A 2 -26.71 -34.15 -4.62
N ARG A 3 -25.56 -34.64 -4.15
CA ARG A 3 -24.79 -34.02 -3.04
C ARG A 3 -24.02 -32.81 -3.58
N LYS A 4 -24.11 -31.67 -2.89
CA LYS A 4 -23.33 -30.46 -3.18
C LYS A 4 -22.10 -30.45 -2.27
N ASN A 5 -20.91 -30.47 -2.85
CA ASN A 5 -19.66 -30.28 -2.10
C ASN A 5 -19.42 -28.78 -1.90
N ILE A 6 -19.41 -28.35 -0.65
CA ILE A 6 -19.05 -26.99 -0.23
C ILE A 6 -17.52 -26.94 -0.14
N LEU A 7 -16.91 -26.18 -1.04
CA LEU A 7 -15.48 -25.86 -1.01
C LEU A 7 -15.26 -24.74 0.02
N LYS A 8 -14.58 -25.06 1.13
CA LYS A 8 -14.22 -24.09 2.16
C LYS A 8 -12.95 -23.35 1.75
N PHE A 9 -13.05 -22.04 1.54
CA PHE A 9 -11.89 -21.15 1.44
C PHE A 9 -11.26 -21.00 2.83
N VAL A 10 -10.05 -21.51 3.00
CA VAL A 10 -9.22 -21.24 4.17
C VAL A 10 -8.54 -19.89 3.95
N SER A 11 -9.03 -18.88 4.65
CA SER A 11 -8.40 -17.56 4.75
C SER A 11 -7.08 -17.69 5.52
N LEU A 12 -5.95 -17.51 4.82
CA LEU A 12 -4.62 -17.47 5.43
C LEU A 12 -4.23 -16.01 5.73
N LEU A 13 -4.80 -15.46 6.80
CA LEU A 13 -4.32 -14.23 7.44
C LEU A 13 -3.21 -14.61 8.43
N GLY A 14 -1.98 -14.73 7.91
CA GLY A 14 -0.77 -14.91 8.70
C GLY A 14 -0.08 -13.57 8.94
N ILE A 15 -0.32 -12.99 10.11
CA ILE A 15 0.39 -11.80 10.62
C ILE A 15 1.80 -12.25 10.99
N GLY A 16 2.79 -11.89 10.19
CA GLY A 16 4.20 -12.09 10.50
C GLY A 16 4.72 -10.95 11.37
N SER A 17 4.79 -11.17 12.67
CA SER A 17 5.52 -10.31 13.62
C SER A 17 7.02 -10.40 13.37
N PHE A 18 7.65 -9.30 12.97
CA PHE A 18 9.10 -9.16 13.01
C PHE A 18 9.49 -8.22 14.15
N VAL A 19 10.06 -8.79 15.21
CA VAL A 19 10.74 -8.04 16.26
C VAL A 19 12.16 -7.77 15.76
N MET A 20 12.48 -6.50 15.50
CA MET A 20 13.84 -6.07 15.17
C MET A 20 14.56 -5.64 16.46
N LEU A 21 15.63 -6.36 16.79
CA LEU A 21 16.50 -6.11 17.93
C LEU A 21 17.46 -4.97 17.58
N ALA A 22 17.43 -3.86 18.34
CA ALA A 22 18.30 -2.71 18.15
C ALA A 22 19.69 -2.94 18.78
N ALA A 23 20.75 -2.80 17.98
CA ALA A 23 22.10 -2.56 18.47
C ALA A 23 22.42 -1.07 18.34
N ALA A 24 22.71 -0.43 19.48
CA ALA A 24 23.13 0.96 19.55
C ALA A 24 24.60 1.11 19.11
N SER A 25 24.88 2.09 18.26
CA SER A 25 26.19 2.77 18.24
C SER A 25 26.01 4.20 17.75
N CYS A 26 26.50 5.12 18.57
CA CYS A 26 26.47 6.56 18.36
C CYS A 26 27.63 6.99 17.45
N THR A 27 27.36 7.75 16.38
CA THR A 27 28.29 8.74 15.83
C THR A 27 27.51 9.90 15.21
N SER A 28 28.10 11.09 15.33
CA SER A 28 27.53 12.42 15.17
C SER A 28 27.09 12.80 13.76
N ALA A 29 26.21 13.81 13.72
CA ALA A 29 25.54 14.37 12.56
C ALA A 29 26.46 14.97 11.47
N THR A 30 26.18 14.58 10.23
CA THR A 30 26.16 15.46 9.04
C THR A 30 24.94 15.04 8.23
N THR A 31 24.00 15.96 8.02
CA THR A 31 22.73 15.74 7.32
C THR A 31 22.97 15.41 5.85
N PRO A 32 22.60 14.23 5.33
CA PRO A 32 22.32 14.06 3.92
C PRO A 32 20.81 14.21 3.73
N THR A 33 20.40 15.13 2.87
CA THR A 33 19.07 15.10 2.25
C THR A 33 18.74 13.67 1.81
N PRO A 34 17.59 13.09 2.20
CA PRO A 34 17.24 11.75 1.74
C PRO A 34 16.90 11.85 0.25
N ASN A 35 17.84 11.42 -0.58
CA ASN A 35 17.51 11.10 -1.96
C ASN A 35 16.42 10.01 -1.93
N PRO A 36 15.33 10.15 -2.72
CA PRO A 36 14.39 9.06 -2.92
C PRO A 36 15.16 7.85 -3.47
N PRO A 37 14.66 6.61 -3.29
CA PRO A 37 15.29 5.46 -3.91
C PRO A 37 15.34 5.74 -5.41
N SER A 38 16.55 5.92 -5.93
CA SER A 38 16.82 5.93 -7.35
C SER A 38 16.55 4.50 -7.81
N ASN A 39 15.28 4.19 -8.09
CA ASN A 39 14.94 3.08 -8.98
C ASN A 39 15.71 3.38 -10.26
N GLY A 40 16.72 2.55 -10.54
CA GLY A 40 17.60 2.68 -11.69
C GLY A 40 16.77 2.85 -12.96
N GLY A 41 16.63 4.09 -13.41
CA GLY A 41 16.41 4.40 -14.80
C GLY A 41 17.69 4.07 -15.55
N GLY A 42 17.58 3.19 -16.54
CA GLY A 42 18.71 2.62 -17.29
C GLY A 42 18.99 1.21 -16.75
N MET A 43 18.56 0.14 -17.43
CA MET A 43 18.99 -0.18 -18.78
C MET A 43 17.83 -0.77 -19.60
N MET A 44 17.13 0.05 -20.38
CA MET A 44 16.57 -0.42 -21.65
C MET A 44 17.74 -0.45 -22.65
N GLY A 45 18.57 -1.48 -22.55
CA GLY A 45 19.89 -1.46 -23.20
C GLY A 45 20.47 -2.83 -23.55
N ASP A 46 19.71 -3.91 -23.45
CA ASP A 46 20.04 -5.16 -24.14
C ASP A 46 19.07 -5.32 -25.33
N ASN A 47 19.12 -4.35 -26.26
CA ASN A 47 18.71 -4.64 -27.62
C ASN A 47 19.82 -5.53 -28.19
N PRO A 48 19.58 -6.84 -28.41
CA PRO A 48 20.59 -7.65 -29.07
C PRO A 48 20.87 -6.98 -30.43
N ASN A 49 22.15 -6.89 -30.78
CA ASN A 49 22.64 -6.38 -32.05
C ASN A 49 21.61 -6.58 -33.19
N PRO A 50 21.12 -5.50 -33.87
CA PRO A 50 20.03 -5.60 -34.85
C PRO A 50 20.32 -6.53 -36.04
N GLY A 51 21.56 -6.98 -36.19
CA GLY A 51 22.01 -7.79 -37.30
C GLY A 51 21.86 -9.31 -37.18
N ASN A 52 21.36 -9.89 -36.06
CA ASN A 52 21.37 -11.37 -35.96
C ASN A 52 20.29 -12.05 -35.08
N THR A 53 19.14 -11.41 -34.79
CA THR A 53 18.06 -12.08 -34.05
C THR A 53 16.96 -12.60 -34.96
N THR A 54 16.55 -13.86 -34.81
CA THR A 54 15.40 -14.40 -35.53
C THR A 54 14.08 -13.83 -34.96
N PRO A 55 12.97 -13.82 -35.73
CA PRO A 55 11.66 -13.40 -35.23
C PRO A 55 11.23 -14.13 -33.95
N GLU A 56 11.58 -15.41 -33.81
CA GLU A 56 11.28 -16.24 -32.65
C GLU A 56 12.03 -15.74 -31.40
N GLN A 57 13.30 -15.35 -31.55
CA GLN A 57 14.09 -14.78 -30.47
C GLN A 57 13.53 -13.43 -30.01
N GLN A 58 13.08 -12.59 -30.95
CA GLN A 58 12.44 -11.31 -30.62
C GLN A 58 11.13 -11.51 -29.86
N LEU A 59 10.32 -12.49 -30.28
CA LEU A 59 9.08 -12.84 -29.59
C LEU A 59 9.34 -13.37 -28.18
N ALA A 60 10.33 -14.27 -28.03
CA ALA A 60 10.72 -14.79 -26.72
C ALA A 60 11.23 -13.69 -25.77
N ALA A 61 12.06 -12.77 -26.28
CA ALA A 61 12.54 -11.62 -25.51
C ALA A 61 11.40 -10.69 -25.08
N ALA A 62 10.42 -10.44 -25.95
CA ALA A 62 9.24 -9.64 -25.61
C ALA A 62 8.36 -10.33 -24.55
N ARG A 63 8.19 -11.66 -24.61
CA ARG A 63 7.50 -12.43 -23.56
C ARG A 63 8.23 -12.34 -22.23
N LYS A 64 9.56 -12.47 -22.23
CA LYS A 64 10.37 -12.35 -21.02
C LYS A 64 10.22 -10.95 -20.40
N THR A 65 10.33 -9.90 -21.20
CA THR A 65 10.17 -8.51 -20.75
C THR A 65 8.83 -8.29 -20.06
N LEU A 66 7.73 -8.73 -20.69
CA LEU A 66 6.40 -8.61 -20.09
C LEU A 66 6.29 -9.44 -18.80
N THR A 67 6.85 -10.64 -18.78
CA THR A 67 6.84 -11.53 -17.60
C THR A 67 7.62 -10.93 -16.43
N ASP A 68 8.80 -10.35 -16.69
CA ASP A 68 9.62 -9.69 -15.68
C ASP A 68 8.87 -8.49 -15.08
N LEU A 69 8.20 -7.67 -15.92
CA LEU A 69 7.34 -6.58 -15.44
C LEU A 69 6.18 -7.10 -14.58
N LEU A 70 5.49 -8.16 -15.00
CA LEU A 70 4.41 -8.78 -14.21
C LEU A 70 4.91 -9.28 -12.85
N GLY A 71 6.15 -9.77 -12.77
CA GLY A 71 6.78 -10.19 -11.52
C GLY A 71 6.90 -9.08 -10.46
N THR A 72 6.74 -7.82 -10.83
CA THR A 72 6.78 -6.66 -9.91
C THR A 72 5.44 -6.33 -9.26
N GLU A 73 4.34 -6.96 -9.67
CA GLU A 73 2.95 -6.61 -9.30
C GLU A 73 2.76 -6.42 -7.79
N ASN A 74 3.11 -7.43 -6.99
CA ASN A 74 2.89 -7.40 -5.54
C ASN A 74 3.58 -6.21 -4.88
N THR A 75 4.81 -5.89 -5.30
CA THR A 75 5.58 -4.77 -4.74
C THR A 75 4.95 -3.45 -5.16
N ASN A 76 4.69 -3.27 -6.45
CA ASN A 76 4.19 -2.00 -6.98
C ASN A 76 2.77 -1.70 -6.49
N VAL A 77 1.86 -2.68 -6.45
CA VAL A 77 0.48 -2.50 -5.98
C VAL A 77 0.41 -2.23 -4.48
N ALA A 78 1.28 -2.86 -3.68
CA ALA A 78 1.30 -2.66 -2.22
C ALA A 78 1.69 -1.24 -1.80
N LEU A 79 2.48 -0.52 -2.60
CA LEU A 79 2.86 0.88 -2.34
C LEU A 79 1.65 1.83 -2.26
N TYR A 80 0.52 1.43 -2.83
CA TYR A 80 -0.68 2.26 -2.97
C TYR A 80 -1.83 1.80 -2.08
N ALA A 81 -1.57 1.01 -1.02
CA ALA A 81 -2.61 0.50 -0.12
C ALA A 81 -3.49 1.60 0.51
N ASP A 82 -2.92 2.79 0.77
CA ASP A 82 -3.67 3.95 1.25
C ASP A 82 -4.24 4.84 0.12
N TYR A 83 -4.14 4.43 -1.14
CA TYR A 83 -4.58 5.18 -2.33
C TYR A 83 -5.38 4.24 -3.24
N ALA A 84 -6.54 3.78 -2.76
CA ALA A 84 -7.29 2.68 -3.38
C ALA A 84 -7.59 2.88 -4.87
N LYS A 85 -7.82 4.13 -5.31
CA LYS A 85 -8.04 4.45 -6.72
C LYS A 85 -6.79 4.25 -7.58
N ILE A 86 -5.64 4.72 -7.13
CA ILE A 86 -4.34 4.50 -7.79
C ILE A 86 -4.05 3.00 -7.82
N GLN A 87 -4.21 2.33 -6.67
CA GLN A 87 -4.02 0.89 -6.53
C GLN A 87 -4.88 0.09 -7.52
N SER A 88 -6.19 0.38 -7.56
CA SER A 88 -7.15 -0.30 -8.44
C SER A 88 -6.83 -0.09 -9.92
N THR A 89 -6.43 1.12 -10.31
CA THR A 89 -6.02 1.44 -11.69
C THR A 89 -4.78 0.63 -12.07
N LEU A 90 -3.78 0.59 -11.19
CA LEU A 90 -2.55 -0.16 -11.42
C LEU A 90 -2.80 -1.67 -11.48
N SER A 91 -3.58 -2.24 -10.55
CA SER A 91 -3.97 -3.65 -10.58
C SER A 91 -4.71 -4.02 -11.87
N THR A 92 -5.55 -3.12 -12.39
CA THR A 92 -6.22 -3.34 -13.68
C THR A 92 -5.22 -3.40 -14.83
N ALA A 93 -4.21 -2.52 -14.85
CA ALA A 93 -3.15 -2.54 -15.85
C ALA A 93 -2.33 -3.85 -15.80
N TYR A 94 -1.98 -4.32 -14.59
CA TYR A 94 -1.35 -5.63 -14.39
C TYR A 94 -2.21 -6.78 -14.93
N MET A 95 -3.51 -6.78 -14.61
CA MET A 95 -4.45 -7.79 -15.11
C MET A 95 -4.53 -7.79 -16.65
N THR A 96 -4.62 -6.62 -17.29
CA THR A 96 -4.61 -6.51 -18.76
C THR A 96 -3.30 -7.03 -19.36
N ALA A 97 -2.16 -6.66 -18.78
CA ALA A 97 -0.85 -7.14 -19.21
C ALA A 97 -0.71 -8.66 -19.05
N LYS A 98 -1.25 -9.23 -17.97
CA LYS A 98 -1.28 -10.68 -17.72
C LYS A 98 -2.09 -11.40 -18.79
N THR A 99 -3.28 -10.90 -19.15
CA THR A 99 -4.08 -11.46 -20.25
C THR A 99 -3.33 -11.43 -21.57
N ALA A 100 -2.58 -10.37 -21.87
CA ALA A 100 -1.75 -10.30 -23.07
C ALA A 100 -0.60 -11.31 -23.04
N SER A 101 0.03 -11.53 -21.88
CA SER A 101 1.12 -12.50 -21.69
C SER A 101 0.66 -13.95 -21.85
N GLU A 102 -0.53 -14.27 -21.35
CA GLU A 102 -1.13 -15.60 -21.41
C GLU A 102 -1.67 -15.96 -22.81
N ASN A 103 -1.81 -14.98 -23.71
CA ASN A 103 -2.22 -15.23 -25.08
C ASN A 103 -1.08 -15.90 -25.89
N THR A 104 -1.27 -17.18 -26.19
CA THR A 104 -0.34 -18.00 -26.97
C THR A 104 -0.19 -17.52 -28.41
N SER A 105 -1.21 -16.84 -28.95
CA SER A 105 -1.22 -16.26 -30.30
C SER A 105 -0.79 -14.79 -30.33
N ALA A 106 -0.33 -14.22 -29.20
CA ALA A 106 0.15 -12.85 -29.16
C ALA A 106 1.32 -12.63 -30.12
N THR A 107 1.22 -11.58 -30.93
CA THR A 107 2.29 -11.13 -31.81
C THR A 107 3.35 -10.36 -31.03
N LEU A 108 4.51 -10.13 -31.67
CA LEU A 108 5.58 -9.29 -31.11
C LEU A 108 5.08 -7.89 -30.72
N ASP A 109 4.26 -7.27 -31.57
CA ASP A 109 3.70 -5.94 -31.32
C ASP A 109 2.69 -5.95 -30.17
N ASN A 110 1.89 -7.01 -30.02
CA ASN A 110 0.98 -7.14 -28.88
C ASN A 110 1.76 -7.14 -27.55
N LEU A 111 2.85 -7.92 -27.47
CA LEU A 111 3.65 -8.05 -26.25
C LEU A 111 4.43 -6.76 -25.92
N ARG A 112 4.99 -6.09 -26.94
CA ARG A 112 5.66 -4.79 -26.77
C ARG A 112 4.68 -3.70 -26.34
N SER A 113 3.50 -3.66 -26.96
CA SER A 113 2.44 -2.73 -26.57
C SER A 113 1.97 -2.97 -25.14
N ALA A 114 1.77 -4.23 -24.75
CA ALA A 114 1.38 -4.59 -23.38
C ALA A 114 2.45 -4.17 -22.35
N SER A 115 3.73 -4.43 -22.65
CA SER A 115 4.86 -4.04 -21.80
C SER A 115 4.93 -2.52 -21.63
N THR A 116 4.83 -1.78 -22.74
CA THR A 116 4.86 -0.30 -22.75
C THR A 116 3.68 0.27 -21.96
N THR A 117 2.49 -0.30 -22.15
CA THR A 117 1.27 0.14 -21.43
C THR A 117 1.38 -0.12 -19.94
N LEU A 118 1.90 -1.28 -19.52
CA LEU A 118 2.10 -1.60 -18.11
C LEU A 118 3.14 -0.68 -17.48
N GLN A 119 4.28 -0.44 -18.15
CA GLN A 119 5.30 0.49 -17.65
C GLN A 119 4.73 1.90 -17.49
N ALA A 120 3.98 2.39 -18.48
CA ALA A 120 3.33 3.69 -18.39
C ALA A 120 2.33 3.77 -17.22
N ALA A 121 1.62 2.69 -16.91
CA ALA A 121 0.71 2.63 -15.75
C ALA A 121 1.48 2.67 -14.42
N ILE A 122 2.62 1.99 -14.32
CA ILE A 122 3.51 2.03 -13.14
C ILE A 122 4.05 3.44 -12.92
N ASP A 123 4.54 4.08 -13.98
CA ASP A 123 5.06 5.45 -13.93
C ASP A 123 3.96 6.45 -13.57
N LYS A 124 2.76 6.26 -14.14
CA LYS A 124 1.60 7.08 -13.84
C LYS A 124 1.17 6.95 -12.38
N ALA A 125 1.11 5.74 -11.82
CA ALA A 125 0.77 5.53 -10.42
C ALA A 125 1.74 6.29 -9.48
N THR A 126 3.02 6.26 -9.81
CA THR A 126 4.06 7.01 -9.08
C THR A 126 3.82 8.52 -9.15
N SER A 127 3.53 9.03 -10.35
CA SER A 127 3.27 10.45 -10.57
C SER A 127 1.97 10.92 -9.90
N ASP A 128 0.89 10.13 -10.01
CA ASP A 128 -0.41 10.42 -9.41
C ASP A 128 -0.30 10.51 -7.89
N LYS A 129 0.44 9.58 -7.24
CA LYS A 129 0.68 9.62 -5.79
C LYS A 129 1.44 10.89 -5.41
N ARG A 130 2.53 11.22 -6.12
CA ARG A 130 3.30 12.44 -5.86
C ARG A 130 2.44 13.70 -5.99
N ALA A 131 1.57 13.76 -7.00
CA ALA A 131 0.66 14.87 -7.22
C ALA A 131 -0.37 14.99 -6.09
N PHE A 132 -0.98 13.86 -5.69
CA PHE A 132 -1.91 13.81 -4.56
C PHE A 132 -1.24 14.29 -3.27
N ASP A 133 -0.07 13.74 -2.95
CA ASP A 133 0.65 14.05 -1.71
C ASP A 133 1.03 15.52 -1.63
N SER A 134 1.50 16.09 -2.75
CA SER A 134 1.86 17.50 -2.84
C SER A 134 0.65 18.41 -2.64
N ALA A 135 -0.50 18.05 -3.21
CA ALA A 135 -1.73 18.83 -3.08
C ALA A 135 -2.42 18.68 -1.71
N ASN A 136 -2.15 17.59 -0.98
CA ASN A 136 -2.86 17.24 0.25
C ASN A 136 -1.91 17.00 1.44
N GLN A 137 -0.73 17.62 1.45
CA GLN A 137 0.33 17.34 2.43
C GLN A 137 -0.13 17.40 3.90
N PRO A 138 -0.97 18.37 4.33
CA PRO A 138 -1.53 18.37 5.68
C PRO A 138 -2.41 17.15 5.99
N LEU A 139 -3.26 16.74 5.04
CA LEU A 139 -4.12 15.57 5.19
C LEU A 139 -3.29 14.28 5.26
N VAL A 140 -2.31 14.12 4.37
CA VAL A 140 -1.42 12.94 4.39
C VAL A 140 -0.69 12.83 5.72
N THR A 141 -0.19 13.95 6.24
CA THR A 141 0.47 14.01 7.56
C THR A 141 -0.49 13.62 8.68
N ALA A 142 -1.68 14.22 8.73
CA ALA A 142 -2.68 13.92 9.74
C ALA A 142 -3.13 12.45 9.70
N TYR A 143 -3.32 11.91 8.50
CA TYR A 143 -3.73 10.53 8.27
C TYR A 143 -2.68 9.53 8.75
N ASN A 144 -1.40 9.79 8.46
CA ASN A 144 -0.30 8.97 8.96
C ASN A 144 -0.17 9.05 10.48
N ASN A 145 -0.34 10.24 11.06
CA ASN A 145 -0.37 10.41 12.52
C ASN A 145 -1.50 9.60 13.16
N LEU A 146 -2.71 9.63 12.58
CA LEU A 146 -3.82 8.80 13.03
C LEU A 146 -3.47 7.31 12.95
N LYS A 147 -2.89 6.83 11.84
CA LYS A 147 -2.44 5.42 11.71
C LYS A 147 -1.44 5.04 12.80
N THR A 148 -0.46 5.90 13.09
CA THR A 148 0.49 5.68 14.20
C THR A 148 -0.23 5.62 15.54
N THR A 149 -1.18 6.51 15.81
CA THR A 149 -1.97 6.46 17.04
C THR A 149 -2.82 5.18 17.13
N LEU A 150 -3.42 4.72 16.04
CA LEU A 150 -4.19 3.47 16.03
C LEU A 150 -3.35 2.23 16.40
N GLN A 151 -2.04 2.24 16.15
CA GLN A 151 -1.14 1.15 16.55
C GLN A 151 -1.04 0.99 18.07
N SER A 152 -1.34 2.03 18.86
CA SER A 152 -1.31 1.96 20.32
C SER A 152 -2.58 1.34 20.94
N LYS A 153 -3.58 0.95 20.14
CA LYS A 153 -4.88 0.45 20.62
C LYS A 153 -4.75 -0.63 21.68
N THR A 154 -4.01 -1.70 21.37
CA THR A 154 -3.86 -2.86 22.27
C THR A 154 -3.31 -2.44 23.64
N THR A 155 -2.14 -1.79 23.65
CA THR A 155 -1.48 -1.34 24.88
C THR A 155 -2.33 -0.33 25.66
N SER A 156 -3.03 0.57 24.96
CA SER A 156 -3.91 1.56 25.58
C SER A 156 -5.11 0.91 26.29
N LEU A 157 -5.68 -0.15 25.71
CA LEU A 157 -6.82 -0.87 26.28
C LEU A 157 -6.42 -1.89 27.36
N GLU A 158 -5.19 -2.38 27.36
CA GLU A 158 -4.63 -3.23 28.42
C GLU A 158 -4.51 -2.48 29.75
N GLY A 159 -4.09 -1.20 29.69
CA GLY A 159 -4.06 -0.31 30.86
C GLY A 159 -5.44 -0.05 31.49
N LEU A 160 -6.52 -0.38 30.79
CA LEU A 160 -7.92 -0.21 31.21
C LEU A 160 -8.62 -1.54 31.50
N SER A 161 -7.86 -2.61 31.74
CA SER A 161 -8.39 -3.97 31.86
C SER A 161 -9.16 -4.26 33.16
N GLU A 162 -8.93 -3.49 34.22
CA GLU A 162 -9.65 -3.65 35.49
C GLU A 162 -11.15 -3.34 35.31
N ASN A 163 -12.03 -4.11 35.97
CA ASN A 163 -13.49 -3.96 35.84
C ASN A 163 -14.02 -2.56 36.15
N LYS A 164 -13.38 -1.84 37.08
CA LYS A 164 -13.72 -0.45 37.43
C LYS A 164 -13.59 0.51 36.24
N TYR A 165 -12.79 0.17 35.23
CA TYR A 165 -12.58 0.95 34.00
C TYR A 165 -13.37 0.40 32.80
N SER A 166 -14.35 -0.48 32.99
CA SER A 166 -15.07 -1.12 31.88
C SER A 166 -15.78 -0.14 30.94
N SER A 167 -16.49 0.86 31.46
CA SER A 167 -17.15 1.90 30.66
C SER A 167 -16.15 2.78 29.90
N ILE A 168 -15.03 3.07 30.56
CA ILE A 168 -13.89 3.84 30.07
C ILE A 168 -13.22 3.13 28.89
N LYS A 169 -12.91 1.84 29.09
CA LYS A 169 -12.34 0.95 28.07
C LYS A 169 -13.27 0.86 26.85
N LYS A 170 -14.58 0.73 27.08
CA LYS A 170 -15.57 0.70 26.00
C LYS A 170 -15.52 1.99 25.19
N HIS A 171 -15.58 3.15 25.85
CA HIS A 171 -15.55 4.44 25.17
C HIS A 171 -14.26 4.67 24.37
N VAL A 172 -13.10 4.36 24.95
CA VAL A 172 -11.80 4.45 24.26
C VAL A 172 -11.75 3.50 23.06
N SER A 173 -12.26 2.27 23.20
CA SER A 173 -12.34 1.32 22.09
C SER A 173 -13.18 1.85 20.93
N GLU A 174 -14.34 2.47 21.22
CA GLU A 174 -15.21 3.09 20.22
C GLU A 174 -14.49 4.23 19.46
N MET A 175 -13.65 5.03 20.14
CA MET A 175 -12.84 6.05 19.47
C MET A 175 -11.79 5.43 18.53
N PHE A 176 -11.11 4.36 18.96
CA PHE A 176 -10.18 3.62 18.09
C PHE A 176 -10.90 3.00 16.88
N ASP A 177 -12.12 2.50 17.06
CA ASP A 177 -12.93 1.94 15.97
C ASP A 177 -13.33 3.03 14.98
N ALA A 178 -13.73 4.22 15.47
CA ALA A 178 -14.04 5.37 14.63
C ALA A 178 -12.81 5.83 13.82
N GLY A 179 -11.64 5.95 14.45
CA GLY A 179 -10.39 6.26 13.75
C GLY A 179 -10.00 5.19 12.72
N SER A 180 -10.17 3.91 13.07
CA SER A 180 -9.93 2.79 12.14
C SER A 180 -10.84 2.87 10.91
N ALA A 181 -12.12 3.18 11.11
CA ALA A 181 -13.08 3.36 10.01
C ALA A 181 -12.72 4.53 9.09
N ILE A 182 -12.09 5.60 9.61
CA ILE A 182 -11.54 6.68 8.79
C ILE A 182 -10.39 6.16 7.91
N THR A 183 -9.42 5.47 8.49
CA THR A 183 -8.27 4.95 7.74
C THR A 183 -8.65 3.84 6.75
N ALA A 184 -9.70 3.07 7.02
CA ALA A 184 -10.20 2.05 6.09
C ALA A 184 -10.74 2.64 4.77
N ARG A 185 -11.12 3.94 4.74
CA ARG A 185 -11.56 4.61 3.51
C ARG A 185 -10.41 4.92 2.55
N THR A 186 -9.15 4.91 3.01
CA THR A 186 -7.97 5.35 2.25
C THR A 186 -7.97 6.85 1.91
N LEU A 187 -6.83 7.40 1.53
CA LEU A 187 -6.67 8.82 1.17
C LEU A 187 -7.32 9.15 -0.19
N ASP A 188 -7.29 8.20 -1.13
CA ASP A 188 -7.85 8.34 -2.47
C ASP A 188 -8.77 7.12 -2.77
N PRO A 189 -10.00 7.11 -2.24
CA PRO A 189 -10.92 5.99 -2.39
C PRO A 189 -11.37 5.78 -3.84
N THR A 190 -11.70 4.54 -4.21
CA THR A 190 -12.32 4.23 -5.52
C THR A 190 -13.74 4.77 -5.64
N ASN A 191 -14.45 4.89 -4.52
CA ASN A 191 -15.81 5.43 -4.43
C ASN A 191 -16.07 6.06 -3.06
N GLY A 192 -17.08 6.93 -2.99
CA GLY A 192 -17.48 7.58 -1.75
C GLY A 192 -16.62 8.78 -1.35
N GLU A 193 -16.86 9.27 -0.13
CA GLU A 193 -16.22 10.48 0.38
C GLU A 193 -14.83 10.16 0.93
N ARG A 194 -13.84 10.95 0.51
CA ARG A 194 -12.49 10.91 1.07
C ARG A 194 -12.48 11.40 2.53
N PRO A 195 -11.56 10.90 3.38
CA PRO A 195 -11.28 11.52 4.67
C PRO A 195 -10.98 13.01 4.53
N THR A 196 -11.51 13.82 5.44
CA THR A 196 -11.18 15.24 5.52
C THR A 196 -10.12 15.48 6.59
N LEU A 197 -9.32 16.54 6.43
CA LEU A 197 -8.29 16.91 7.40
C LEU A 197 -8.89 17.09 8.81
N GLU A 198 -10.06 17.74 8.89
CA GLU A 198 -10.79 17.97 10.13
C GLU A 198 -11.17 16.67 10.83
N LYS A 199 -11.90 15.76 10.15
CA LYS A 199 -12.34 14.48 10.73
C LYS A 199 -11.16 13.61 11.17
N VAL A 200 -10.07 13.61 10.40
CA VAL A 200 -8.84 12.88 10.74
C VAL A 200 -8.19 13.45 12.01
N ASN A 201 -8.05 14.77 12.10
CA ASN A 201 -7.49 15.43 13.27
C ASN A 201 -8.37 15.26 14.51
N GLU A 202 -9.69 15.40 14.36
CA GLU A 202 -10.65 15.20 15.44
C GLU A 202 -10.55 13.80 16.02
N ALA A 203 -10.55 12.77 15.17
CA ALA A 203 -10.40 11.39 15.62
C ALA A 203 -9.07 11.16 16.33
N ASN A 204 -7.96 11.65 15.74
CA ASN A 204 -6.63 11.50 16.32
C ASN A 204 -6.52 12.18 17.69
N ASN A 205 -7.00 13.43 17.80
CA ASN A 205 -6.96 14.20 19.03
C ASN A 205 -7.86 13.59 20.10
N SER A 206 -9.05 13.11 19.73
CA SER A 206 -9.96 12.45 20.67
C SER A 206 -9.33 11.22 21.30
N ILE A 207 -8.69 10.36 20.49
CA ILE A 207 -7.97 9.19 21.01
C ILE A 207 -6.84 9.64 21.94
N LYS A 208 -5.99 10.59 21.51
CA LYS A 208 -4.85 11.08 22.31
C LYS A 208 -5.29 11.68 23.64
N MET A 209 -6.37 12.45 23.66
CA MET A 209 -6.94 12.99 24.89
C MET A 209 -7.42 11.87 25.79
N ALA A 210 -8.22 10.93 25.27
CA ALA A 210 -8.81 9.86 26.07
C ALA A 210 -7.78 8.93 26.70
N ILE A 211 -6.62 8.74 26.07
CA ILE A 211 -5.52 7.91 26.61
C ILE A 211 -4.45 8.72 27.35
N SER A 212 -4.63 10.04 27.50
CA SER A 212 -3.64 10.88 28.18
C SER A 212 -3.57 10.55 29.67
N PRO A 213 -2.38 10.59 30.30
CA PRO A 213 -2.24 10.37 31.74
C PRO A 213 -3.13 11.30 32.57
N GLU A 214 -3.32 12.54 32.13
CA GLU A 214 -4.20 13.53 32.77
C GLU A 214 -5.67 13.09 32.72
N SER A 215 -6.17 12.66 31.57
CA SER A 215 -7.54 12.15 31.46
C SER A 215 -7.72 10.91 32.31
N LEU A 216 -6.77 9.98 32.28
CA LEU A 216 -6.83 8.73 33.06
C LEU A 216 -6.78 8.96 34.58
N LYS A 217 -6.23 10.07 35.06
CA LYS A 217 -6.26 10.45 36.50
C LYS A 217 -7.60 11.03 36.94
N ASN A 218 -8.37 11.59 36.00
CA ASN A 218 -9.63 12.27 36.28
C ASN A 218 -10.85 11.35 36.14
N TRP A 219 -10.61 10.06 35.88
CA TRP A 219 -11.60 9.03 35.60
C TRP A 219 -11.69 8.07 36.79
#